data_AF-A0A947WHW2-F1
#
_entry.id   AF-A0A947WHW2-F1
#
_cell.length_a   1.000
_cell.length_b   1.000
_cell.length_c   1.000
_cell.angle_alpha   90.00
_cell.angle_beta   90.00
_cell.angle_gamma   90.00
#
_symmetry.space_group_name_H-M   'P 1'
#
loop_
_entity.id
_entity.type
_entity.pdbx_description
1 polymer ?
#
loop_
_entity_poly.entity_id
_entity_poly.type
_entity_poly.pdbx_seq_one_letter_code
_entity_poly.pdbx_strand_id
1 'polypeptide(L)'
;MKSKILRLIPIALFVTPMMAIAASTNDLGDVLIVIKELVDSIIPILMVLVVAVFLWGIVRYVTAGGDAEKEKAARGYIIYGLIGIFVLVAFWGIVKMFAGTFGVDTGGTLPEVEIPYN
;
A
#
# COMPACT_ATOMS: atom_id res chain seq x y z
N MET A 1 2.64 10.04 -29.22
CA MET A 1 2.03 10.69 -28.01
C MET A 1 1.76 9.73 -26.85
N LYS A 2 1.44 8.45 -27.08
CA LYS A 2 1.14 7.46 -26.01
C LYS A 2 2.28 7.23 -24.99
N SER A 3 3.55 7.38 -25.39
CA SER A 3 4.70 7.21 -24.50
C SER A 3 4.91 8.32 -23.47
N LYS A 4 4.24 9.48 -23.64
CA LYS A 4 4.34 10.62 -22.70
C LYS A 4 3.34 10.50 -21.56
N ILE A 5 2.17 9.91 -21.81
CA ILE A 5 1.13 9.66 -20.80
C ILE A 5 1.62 8.65 -19.76
N LEU A 6 2.34 7.60 -20.18
CA LEU A 6 2.89 6.58 -19.28
C LEU A 6 3.89 7.15 -18.25
N ARG A 7 4.59 8.26 -18.59
CA ARG A 7 5.53 8.94 -17.68
C ARG A 7 4.84 9.91 -16.70
N LEU A 8 3.58 10.24 -16.93
CA LEU A 8 2.80 11.17 -16.08
C LEU A 8 1.91 10.43 -15.06
N ILE A 9 1.65 9.13 -15.25
CA ILE A 9 0.92 8.27 -14.30
C ILE A 9 1.46 8.33 -12.86
N PRO A 10 2.78 8.22 -12.60
CA PRO A 10 3.27 8.26 -11.22
C PRO A 10 3.09 9.64 -10.57
N ILE A 11 3.14 10.71 -11.37
CA ILE A 11 2.91 12.09 -10.89
C ILE A 11 1.43 12.30 -10.61
N ALA A 12 0.55 11.82 -11.51
CA ALA A 12 -0.90 11.89 -11.32
C ALA A 12 -1.34 11.14 -10.06
N LEU A 13 -0.79 9.94 -9.80
CA LEU A 13 -1.05 9.17 -8.58
C LEU A 13 -0.69 9.94 -7.31
N PHE A 14 0.40 10.72 -7.35
CA PHE A 14 0.86 11.54 -6.22
C PHE A 14 0.04 12.82 -5.99
N VAL A 15 -0.65 13.32 -7.02
CA VAL A 15 -1.46 14.56 -6.96
C VAL A 15 -2.92 14.28 -6.59
N THR A 16 -3.43 13.06 -6.83
CA THR A 16 -4.79 12.67 -6.42
C THR A 16 -5.14 12.96 -4.95
N PRO A 17 -4.26 12.73 -3.95
CA PRO A 17 -4.61 12.99 -2.55
C PRO A 17 -4.69 14.49 -2.26
N MET A 18 -3.91 15.30 -2.98
CA MET A 18 -3.86 16.75 -2.80
C MET A 18 -5.15 17.42 -3.26
N MET A 19 -5.86 16.81 -4.21
CA MET A 19 -7.18 17.26 -4.66
C MET A 19 -8.30 16.83 -3.71
N ALA A 20 -8.20 15.65 -3.11
CA ALA A 20 -9.15 15.19 -2.10
C ALA A 20 -9.16 16.08 -0.84
N ILE A 21 -7.97 16.51 -0.39
CA ILE A 21 -7.83 17.42 0.76
C ILE A 21 -8.46 18.80 0.48
N ALA A 22 -8.51 19.24 -0.79
CA ALA A 22 -9.11 20.52 -1.16
C ALA A 22 -10.65 20.51 -1.24
N ALA A 23 -11.25 19.31 -1.35
CA ALA A 23 -12.69 19.13 -1.48
C ALA A 23 -13.42 18.93 -0.14
N SER A 24 -12.71 18.88 0.99
CA SER A 24 -13.28 18.59 2.30
C SER A 24 -14.31 19.66 2.71
N THR A 25 -15.59 19.28 2.77
CA THR A 25 -16.61 20.06 3.46
C THR A 25 -16.58 19.70 4.96
N ASN A 26 -17.14 20.54 5.84
CA ASN A 26 -16.95 20.47 7.30
C ASN A 26 -17.61 19.25 8.00
N ASP A 27 -17.85 18.16 7.28
CA ASP A 27 -18.52 16.97 7.80
C ASP A 27 -17.52 15.93 8.31
N LEU A 28 -17.88 15.21 9.37
CA LEU A 28 -17.01 14.18 9.96
C LEU A 28 -16.74 13.04 8.97
N GLY A 29 -17.68 12.77 8.06
CA GLY A 29 -17.53 11.79 6.99
C GLY A 29 -16.39 12.13 6.04
N ASP A 30 -16.27 13.40 5.64
CA ASP A 30 -15.24 13.87 4.70
C ASP A 30 -13.84 13.73 5.30
N VAL A 31 -13.68 14.05 6.59
CA VAL A 31 -12.41 13.88 7.30
C VAL A 31 -11.99 12.40 7.33
N LEU A 32 -12.92 11.49 7.56
CA LEU A 32 -12.63 10.05 7.58
C LEU A 32 -12.27 9.52 6.18
N ILE A 33 -12.92 10.02 5.13
CA ILE A 33 -12.60 9.68 3.73
C ILE A 33 -11.18 10.15 3.38
N VAL A 34 -10.84 11.40 3.68
CA VAL A 34 -9.49 11.94 3.41
C VAL A 34 -8.41 11.15 4.16
N ILE A 35 -8.65 10.78 5.42
CA ILE A 35 -7.72 9.95 6.19
C ILE A 35 -7.57 8.56 5.54
N LYS A 36 -8.67 7.94 5.13
CA LYS A 36 -8.65 6.63 4.47
C LYS A 36 -7.85 6.69 3.17
N GLU A 37 -8.11 7.67 2.32
CA GLU A 37 -7.39 7.86 1.05
C GLU A 37 -5.90 8.13 1.27
N LEU A 38 -5.54 8.91 2.29
CA LEU A 38 -4.16 9.15 2.66
C LEU A 38 -3.45 7.84 3.08
N VAL A 39 -4.08 7.04 3.94
CA VAL A 39 -3.55 5.75 4.37
C VAL A 39 -3.42 4.79 3.19
N ASP A 40 -4.45 4.68 2.37
CA ASP A 40 -4.46 3.81 1.18
C ASP A 40 -3.39 4.22 0.16
N SER A 41 -3.06 5.52 0.05
CA SER A 41 -1.98 6.00 -0.82
C SER A 41 -0.59 5.72 -0.26
N ILE A 42 -0.42 5.67 1.06
CA ILE A 42 0.88 5.47 1.72
C ILE A 42 1.27 3.98 1.76
N ILE A 43 0.31 3.08 1.99
CA ILE A 43 0.52 1.62 2.05
C ILE A 43 1.33 1.06 0.85
N PRO A 44 1.01 1.35 -0.43
CA PRO A 44 1.79 0.81 -1.55
C PRO A 44 3.23 1.30 -1.57
N ILE A 45 3.51 2.52 -1.09
CA ILE A 45 4.87 3.06 -0.97
C ILE A 45 5.65 2.26 0.07
N LEU A 46 5.04 1.98 1.24
CA LEU A 46 5.65 1.11 2.24
C LEU A 46 5.88 -0.30 1.71
N MET A 47 4.94 -0.86 0.95
CA MET A 47 5.09 -2.19 0.36
C MET A 47 6.35 -2.27 -0.52
N VAL A 48 6.56 -1.28 -1.40
CA VAL A 48 7.75 -1.23 -2.26
C VAL A 48 9.02 -1.13 -1.41
N LEU A 49 9.02 -0.29 -0.38
CA LEU A 49 10.18 -0.11 0.50
C LEU A 49 10.50 -1.39 1.29
N VAL A 50 9.49 -2.05 1.84
CA VAL A 50 9.63 -3.32 2.58
C VAL A 50 10.17 -4.42 1.68
N VAL A 51 9.62 -4.57 0.48
CA VAL A 51 10.11 -5.55 -0.52
C VAL A 51 11.55 -5.23 -0.92
N ALA A 52 11.90 -3.96 -1.10
CA ALA A 52 13.26 -3.56 -1.42
C ALA A 52 14.25 -3.94 -0.30
N VAL A 53 13.91 -3.70 0.97
CA VAL A 53 14.74 -4.11 2.13
C VAL A 53 14.86 -5.64 2.21
N PHE A 54 13.77 -6.36 1.97
CA PHE A 54 13.76 -7.82 1.96
C PHE A 54 14.68 -8.39 0.87
N LEU A 55 14.58 -7.88 -0.36
CA LEU A 55 15.44 -8.27 -1.47
C LEU A 55 16.91 -7.91 -1.22
N TRP A 56 17.16 -6.73 -0.64
CA TRP A 56 18.52 -6.32 -0.27
C TRP A 56 19.14 -7.26 0.78
N GLY A 57 18.33 -7.70 1.75
CA GLY A 57 18.73 -8.73 2.71
C GLY A 57 19.10 -10.05 2.06
N ILE A 58 18.31 -10.53 1.08
CA ILE A 58 18.60 -11.77 0.34
C ILE A 58 19.90 -11.65 -0.45
N VAL A 59 20.07 -10.57 -1.21
CA VAL A 59 21.30 -10.34 -1.99
C VAL A 59 22.51 -10.33 -1.07
N ARG A 60 22.41 -9.67 0.09
CA ARG A 60 23.49 -9.62 1.08
C ARG A 60 23.77 -11.00 1.69
N TYR A 61 22.73 -11.80 1.91
CA TYR A 61 22.86 -13.14 2.47
C TYR A 61 23.57 -14.08 1.50
N VAL A 62 23.18 -14.06 0.22
CA VAL A 62 23.81 -14.89 -0.83
C VAL A 62 25.25 -14.47 -1.08
N THR A 63 25.55 -13.17 -1.06
CA THR A 63 26.90 -12.63 -1.29
C THR A 63 27.82 -12.70 -0.06
N ALA A 64 27.32 -13.09 1.11
CA ALA A 64 28.12 -13.21 2.32
C ALA A 64 29.15 -14.35 2.25
N GLY A 65 28.90 -15.38 1.43
CA GLY A 65 29.89 -16.41 1.11
C GLY A 65 30.45 -17.19 2.32
N GLY A 66 29.67 -17.32 3.40
CA GLY A 66 30.09 -18.03 4.63
C GLY A 66 30.77 -17.16 5.68
N ASP A 67 30.90 -15.85 5.48
CA ASP A 67 31.34 -14.89 6.50
C ASP A 67 30.25 -14.70 7.56
N ALA A 68 30.50 -15.19 8.77
CA ALA A 68 29.51 -15.23 9.86
C ALA A 68 28.98 -13.85 10.26
N GLU A 69 29.79 -12.80 10.18
CA GLU A 69 29.33 -11.44 10.50
C GLU A 69 28.40 -10.90 9.41
N LYS A 70 28.78 -11.09 8.14
CA LYS A 70 27.96 -10.63 7.01
C LYS A 70 26.65 -11.40 6.90
N GLU A 71 26.67 -12.70 7.17
CA GLU A 71 25.45 -13.51 7.21
C GLU A 71 24.50 -13.06 8.32
N LYS A 72 25.03 -12.79 9.53
CA LYS A 72 24.22 -12.33 10.65
C LYS A 72 23.55 -10.98 10.35
N ALA A 73 24.30 -10.05 9.76
CA ALA A 73 23.76 -8.76 9.34
C ALA A 73 22.69 -8.92 8.24
N ALA A 74 22.97 -9.74 7.22
CA ALA A 74 22.04 -10.00 6.13
C ALA A 74 20.73 -10.64 6.60
N ARG A 75 20.83 -11.62 7.51
CA ARG A 75 19.66 -12.29 8.09
C ARG A 75 18.79 -11.31 8.88
N GLY A 76 19.39 -10.30 9.50
CA GLY A 76 18.67 -9.18 10.13
C GLY A 76 17.76 -8.45 9.14
N TYR A 77 18.29 -8.02 7.98
CA TYR A 77 17.50 -7.35 6.95
C TYR A 77 16.35 -8.20 6.40
N ILE A 78 16.57 -9.51 6.23
CA ILE A 78 15.52 -10.44 5.81
C ILE A 78 14.40 -10.49 6.85
N ILE A 79 14.73 -10.59 8.15
CA ILE A 79 13.75 -10.64 9.23
C ILE A 79 12.96 -9.33 9.31
N TYR A 80 13.62 -8.17 9.22
CA TYR A 80 12.92 -6.87 9.20
C TYR A 80 11.98 -6.74 8.00
N GLY A 81 12.42 -7.18 6.82
CA GLY A 81 11.57 -7.24 5.63
C GLY A 81 10.36 -8.17 5.83
N LEU A 82 10.58 -9.36 6.39
CA LEU A 82 9.51 -10.34 6.64
C LEU A 82 8.48 -9.82 7.65
N ILE A 83 8.92 -9.18 8.73
CA ILE A 83 8.05 -8.54 9.71
C ILE A 83 7.22 -7.44 9.03
N GLY A 84 7.85 -6.61 8.19
CA GLY A 84 7.15 -5.58 7.43
C GLY A 84 6.04 -6.14 6.55
N ILE A 85 6.31 -7.21 5.80
CA ILE A 85 5.32 -7.88 4.96
C ILE A 85 4.19 -8.48 5.82
N PHE A 86 4.56 -9.14 6.92
CA PHE A 86 3.59 -9.75 7.83
C PHE A 86 2.63 -8.70 8.40
N VAL A 87 3.12 -7.55 8.86
CA VAL A 87 2.28 -6.47 9.39
C VAL A 87 1.31 -5.93 8.33
N LEU A 88 1.78 -5.73 7.10
CA LEU A 88 0.93 -5.26 6.00
C LEU A 88 -0.21 -6.24 5.69
N VAL A 89 0.09 -7.54 5.63
CA VAL A 89 -0.92 -8.58 5.37
C VAL A 89 -1.87 -8.74 6.57
N ALA A 90 -1.34 -8.76 7.78
CA ALA A 90 -2.12 -8.88 9.01
C ALA A 90 -3.09 -7.71 9.17
N PHE A 91 -2.67 -6.49 8.84
CA PHE A 91 -3.53 -5.31 8.88
C PHE A 91 -4.78 -5.49 8.00
N TRP A 92 -4.61 -5.89 6.74
CA TRP A 92 -5.74 -6.18 5.84
C TRP A 92 -6.60 -7.35 6.32
N GLY A 93 -6.00 -8.39 6.88
CA GLY A 93 -6.73 -9.52 7.46
C GLY A 93 -7.63 -9.09 8.62
N ILE A 94 -7.10 -8.26 9.51
CA ILE A 94 -7.85 -7.70 10.64
C ILE A 94 -8.96 -6.78 10.14
N VAL A 95 -8.66 -5.85 9.23
CA VAL A 95 -9.67 -4.93 8.65
C VAL A 95 -10.83 -5.70 8.03
N LYS A 96 -10.55 -6.74 7.23
CA LYS A 96 -11.59 -7.60 6.64
C LYS A 96 -12.39 -8.37 7.68
N MET A 97 -11.75 -8.87 8.73
CA MET A 97 -12.44 -9.59 9.80
C MET A 97 -13.43 -8.67 10.53
N PHE A 98 -13.01 -7.45 10.86
CA PHE A 98 -13.89 -6.46 11.49
C PHE A 98 -15.01 -6.01 10.55
N ALA A 99 -14.70 -5.77 9.29
CA ALA A 99 -15.69 -5.36 8.31
C ALA A 99 -16.75 -6.44 8.06
N GLY A 100 -16.36 -7.71 7.94
CA GLY A 100 -17.30 -8.82 7.86
C GLY A 100 -18.16 -8.99 9.11
N THR A 101 -17.65 -8.63 10.29
CA THR A 101 -18.42 -8.66 11.54
C THR A 101 -19.50 -7.57 11.58
N PHE A 102 -19.22 -6.39 11.02
CA PHE A 102 -20.14 -5.25 11.00
C PHE A 102 -20.97 -5.14 9.71
N GLY A 103 -20.86 -6.11 8.79
CA GLY A 103 -21.57 -6.06 7.50
C GLY A 103 -21.11 -4.92 6.59
N VAL A 104 -19.85 -4.50 6.72
CA VAL A 104 -19.23 -3.42 5.93
C VAL A 104 -18.44 -4.05 4.79
N ASP A 105 -18.73 -3.63 3.56
CA ASP A 105 -17.93 -4.03 2.39
C ASP A 105 -16.59 -3.28 2.38
N THR A 106 -15.49 -4.02 2.52
CA THR A 106 -14.12 -3.47 2.59
C THR A 106 -13.43 -3.32 1.23
N GLY A 107 -14.19 -3.38 0.14
CA GLY A 107 -13.63 -3.21 -1.19
C GLY A 107 -14.53 -3.76 -2.28
N GLY A 108 -15.21 -2.85 -2.95
CA GLY A 108 -15.85 -3.07 -4.23
C GLY A 108 -15.83 -1.74 -4.97
N THR A 109 -15.38 -1.73 -6.23
CA THR A 109 -15.83 -0.68 -7.15
C THR A 109 -17.35 -0.62 -7.04
N LEU A 110 -17.90 0.58 -6.88
CA LEU A 110 -19.36 0.78 -6.89
C LEU A 110 -19.94 -0.05 -8.04
N PRO A 111 -20.99 -0.87 -7.80
CA PRO A 111 -21.61 -1.62 -8.88
C PRO A 111 -21.94 -0.60 -9.98
N GLU A 112 -21.39 -0.83 -11.17
CA GLU A 112 -21.68 0.02 -12.31
C GLU A 112 -23.20 -0.02 -12.50
N VAL A 113 -23.84 1.12 -12.25
CA VAL A 113 -25.29 1.26 -12.44
C VAL A 113 -25.51 1.15 -13.94
N GLU A 114 -25.92 -0.04 -14.38
CA GLU A 114 -26.38 -0.28 -15.74
C GLU A 114 -27.63 0.59 -15.94
N ILE A 115 -27.48 1.74 -16.61
CA ILE A 115 -28.62 2.63 -16.90
C ILE A 115 -29.40 1.97 -18.04
N PRO A 116 -30.65 1.53 -17.84
CA PRO A 116 -31.43 0.98 -18.93
C PRO A 116 -31.71 2.08 -19.95
N TYR A 117 -31.30 1.86 -21.20
CA TYR A 117 -31.71 2.68 -22.34
C TYR A 117 -33.21 2.45 -22.57
N ASN A 118 -34.06 3.34 -22.03
CA ASN A 118 -35.45 3.48 -22.42
C ASN A 118 -35.81 4.95 -22.62
#